data_AF-M0EVS0-F1
#
_entry.id   AF-M0EVS0-F1
#
_cell.length_a   1.000
_cell.length_b   1.000
_cell.length_c   1.000
_cell.angle_alpha   90.00
_cell.angle_beta   90.00
_cell.angle_gamma   90.00
#
_symmetry.space_group_name_H-M   'P 1'
#
loop_
_entity.id
_entity.type
_entity.pdbx_description
1 polymer ?
#
loop_
_entity_poly.entity_id
_entity_poly.type
_entity_poly.pdbx_seq_one_letter_code
_entity_poly.pdbx_strand_id
1 'polypeptide(L)'
;MLSGFIDGWADYLNQSIDQRPPTYLTGDGADVIPDALPLNETSNQVLTINSTFETTNAVVETTAYIFLQEASFKRILDNQLSSESTPIPLDKLQAFSQMAAKGGDTAGDNITTMTGIETTVTISRMSFLPIEQIGPRLGDEQHVGVVAELTGLPTGYILILFDEASGETIAEAMGTGEVTDGFEELHKSAIEEIGNIMISGFVDGWANVLSTSNQHTPPEFVHDFASAIVDPIMLDFATTQEYVFGFDTLIQTTSEPVQCQILALPRAEELKQALDELSISELSADVEAKMKADPKSLFDNHAE
;
A
#
# COMPACT_ATOMS: atom_id res chain seq x y z
N MET A 1 2.79 23.34 14.96
CA MET A 1 2.35 22.35 13.97
C MET A 1 2.05 21.01 14.64
N LEU A 2 2.99 20.43 15.39
CA LEU A 2 2.76 19.21 16.18
C LEU A 2 1.57 19.29 17.15
N SER A 3 1.37 20.42 17.86
CA SER A 3 0.23 20.54 18.78
C SER A 3 -1.11 20.46 18.04
N GLY A 4 -1.29 21.20 16.94
CA GLY A 4 -2.53 21.15 16.15
C GLY A 4 -2.80 19.79 15.50
N PHE A 5 -1.74 19.06 15.13
CA PHE A 5 -1.86 17.67 14.66
C PHE A 5 -2.35 16.74 15.79
N ILE A 6 -1.71 16.80 16.96
CA ILE A 6 -2.08 15.97 18.11
C ILE A 6 -3.47 16.35 18.64
N ASP A 7 -3.81 17.64 18.64
CA ASP A 7 -5.12 18.13 19.04
C ASP A 7 -6.21 17.64 18.07
N GLY A 8 -5.94 17.62 16.75
CA GLY A 8 -6.85 17.03 15.77
C GLY A 8 -7.08 15.53 15.98
N TRP A 9 -6.04 14.79 16.37
CA TRP A 9 -6.18 13.39 16.78
C TRP A 9 -6.94 13.23 18.09
N ALA A 10 -6.72 14.12 19.06
CA ALA A 10 -7.45 14.11 20.33
C ALA A 10 -8.96 14.31 20.10
N ASP A 11 -9.32 15.23 19.20
CA ASP A 11 -10.69 15.49 18.78
C ASP A 11 -11.30 14.27 18.05
N TYR A 12 -10.57 13.71 17.07
CA TYR A 12 -11.04 12.53 16.32
C TYR A 12 -11.23 11.30 17.21
N LEU A 13 -10.27 11.06 18.10
CA LEU A 13 -10.33 9.94 19.06
C LEU A 13 -11.28 10.21 20.22
N ASN A 14 -11.85 11.41 20.32
CA ASN A 14 -12.66 11.86 21.45
C ASN A 14 -11.98 11.58 22.80
N GLN A 15 -10.66 11.78 22.86
CA GLN A 15 -9.80 11.50 24.01
C GLN A 15 -8.78 12.60 24.20
N SER A 16 -8.48 12.95 25.46
CA SER A 16 -7.39 13.86 25.77
C SER A 16 -6.03 13.17 25.56
N ILE A 17 -5.18 13.74 24.70
CA ILE A 17 -3.80 13.28 24.52
C ILE A 17 -2.87 14.18 25.35
N ASP A 18 -2.28 13.63 26.41
CA ASP A 18 -1.29 14.35 27.21
C ASP A 18 0.02 14.52 26.43
N GLN A 19 0.44 15.77 26.25
CA GLN A 19 1.66 16.12 25.53
C GLN A 19 2.75 16.57 26.50
N ARG A 20 3.98 16.12 26.25
CA ARG A 20 5.19 16.74 26.83
C ARG A 20 5.78 17.71 25.81
N PRO A 21 6.50 18.76 26.24
CA PRO A 21 7.16 19.68 25.32
C PRO A 21 8.04 18.90 24.33
N PRO A 22 7.96 19.18 23.01
CA PRO A 22 8.75 18.47 22.03
C PRO A 22 10.23 18.74 22.26
N THR A 23 11.05 17.70 22.08
CA THR A 23 12.51 17.83 22.08
C THR A 23 12.97 17.93 20.64
N TYR A 24 13.71 19.00 20.32
CA TYR A 24 14.32 19.13 19.01
C TYR A 24 15.48 18.15 18.90
N LEU A 25 15.44 17.31 17.87
CA LEU A 25 16.48 16.33 17.54
C LEU A 25 17.02 16.66 16.15
N THR A 26 18.33 16.52 15.98
CA THR A 26 19.04 16.71 14.71
C THR A 26 20.14 15.67 14.62
N GLY A 27 20.30 15.08 13.44
CA GLY A 27 21.16 13.92 13.20
C GLY A 27 20.74 13.24 11.90
N ASP A 28 21.51 12.24 11.49
CA ASP A 28 21.23 11.46 10.29
C ASP A 28 20.77 10.06 10.71
N GLY A 29 19.83 9.48 9.98
CA GLY A 29 19.51 8.08 10.20
C GLY A 29 18.90 7.80 11.57
N ALA A 30 19.28 6.63 12.10
CA ALA A 30 18.94 6.16 13.44
C ALA A 30 19.28 7.14 14.57
N ASP A 31 20.20 8.09 14.35
CA ASP A 31 20.70 8.99 15.39
C ASP A 31 19.65 10.00 15.87
N VAL A 32 18.56 10.19 15.12
CA VAL A 32 17.42 11.03 15.54
C VAL A 32 16.36 10.26 16.33
N ILE A 33 16.52 8.95 16.52
CA ILE A 33 15.61 8.12 17.31
C ILE A 33 16.13 8.09 18.77
N PRO A 34 15.41 8.68 19.74
CA PRO A 34 15.90 8.75 21.11
C PRO A 34 15.97 7.36 21.77
N ASP A 35 17.11 7.03 22.39
CA ASP A 35 17.37 5.76 23.11
C ASP A 35 16.31 5.42 24.18
N ALA A 36 15.62 6.43 24.69
CA ALA A 36 14.65 6.33 25.78
C ALA A 36 13.20 6.11 25.32
N LEU A 37 12.98 5.63 24.09
CA LEU A 37 11.65 5.19 23.67
C LEU A 37 11.19 4.00 24.53
N PRO A 38 9.88 3.84 24.80
CA PRO A 38 9.32 2.64 25.41
C PRO A 38 9.34 1.44 24.42
N LEU A 39 10.41 1.29 23.65
CA LEU A 39 10.68 0.14 22.77
C LEU A 39 11.08 -1.11 23.59
N ASN A 40 11.40 -0.95 24.87
CA ASN A 40 12.20 -1.94 25.58
C ASN A 40 11.46 -3.10 26.27
N GLU A 41 10.14 -3.24 26.19
CA GLU A 41 9.52 -4.39 26.89
C GLU A 41 8.40 -5.12 26.14
N THR A 42 7.80 -4.67 25.03
CA THR A 42 6.77 -5.53 24.33
C THR A 42 6.23 -5.03 22.99
N SER A 43 6.47 -3.78 22.57
CA SER A 43 5.83 -3.24 21.36
C SER A 43 6.87 -2.79 20.32
N ASN A 44 7.05 -3.60 19.28
CA ASN A 44 7.94 -3.32 18.13
C ASN A 44 7.25 -2.55 16.99
N GLN A 45 6.10 -1.92 17.22
CA GLN A 45 5.31 -1.31 16.15
C GLN A 45 5.50 0.21 16.12
N VAL A 46 5.96 0.71 14.98
CA VAL A 46 6.08 2.14 14.67
C VAL A 46 5.02 2.46 13.62
N LEU A 47 4.10 3.38 13.93
CA LEU A 47 3.18 3.92 12.95
C LEU A 47 3.86 5.10 12.27
N THR A 48 3.94 5.06 10.95
CA THR A 48 4.49 6.16 10.16
C THR A 48 3.36 6.91 9.47
N ILE A 49 3.32 8.23 9.65
CA ILE A 49 2.37 9.11 9.00
C ILE A 49 3.15 10.02 8.07
N ASN A 50 3.02 9.77 6.77
CA ASN A 50 3.59 10.62 5.74
C ASN A 50 2.58 11.73 5.42
N SER A 51 3.03 12.98 5.42
CA SER A 51 2.24 14.16 5.14
C SER A 51 2.96 15.01 4.12
N THR A 52 2.29 15.28 3.00
CA THR A 52 2.78 16.21 1.98
C THR A 52 2.02 17.51 2.12
N PHE A 53 2.74 18.60 2.34
CA PHE A 53 2.19 19.95 2.45
C PHE A 53 2.54 20.72 1.19
N GLU A 54 1.54 20.97 0.36
CA GLU A 54 1.71 21.80 -0.82
C GLU A 54 1.43 23.26 -0.48
N THR A 55 2.37 24.13 -0.84
CA THR A 55 2.23 25.58 -0.79
C THR A 55 2.45 26.15 -2.18
N THR A 56 2.06 27.41 -2.40
CA THR A 56 2.18 28.07 -3.71
C THR A 56 3.61 28.11 -4.27
N ASN A 57 4.62 27.94 -3.40
CA ASN A 57 6.03 28.07 -3.76
C ASN A 57 6.89 26.85 -3.38
N ALA A 58 6.31 25.82 -2.74
CA ALA A 58 7.06 24.67 -2.28
C ALA A 58 6.13 23.50 -1.92
N VAL A 59 6.59 22.29 -2.21
CA VAL A 59 6.06 21.06 -1.62
C VAL A 59 6.97 20.68 -0.47
N VAL A 60 6.40 20.48 0.71
CA VAL A 60 7.11 20.06 1.92
C VAL A 60 6.60 18.68 2.30
N GLU A 61 7.43 17.67 2.13
CA GLU A 61 7.16 16.33 2.64
C GLU A 61 7.61 16.23 4.10
N THR A 62 6.82 15.58 4.93
CA THR A 62 7.10 15.38 6.34
C THR A 62 6.63 14.01 6.76
N THR A 63 7.47 13.33 7.52
CA THR A 63 7.17 12.02 8.08
C THR A 63 7.11 12.12 9.59
N ALA A 64 5.97 11.75 10.17
CA ALA A 64 5.79 11.63 11.60
C ALA A 64 5.86 10.16 12.01
N TYR A 65 6.81 9.82 12.86
CA TYR A 65 6.93 8.49 13.46
C TYR A 65 6.26 8.48 14.83
N ILE A 66 5.28 7.60 15.01
CA ILE A 66 4.52 7.45 16.24
C ILE A 66 4.81 6.07 16.82
N PHE A 67 5.43 6.08 18.00
CA PHE A 67 5.71 4.89 18.78
C PHE A 67 4.56 4.65 19.74
N LEU A 68 3.75 3.63 19.48
CA LEU A 68 2.56 3.33 20.26
C LEU A 68 2.84 2.19 21.25
N GLN A 69 2.43 2.38 22.50
CA GLN A 69 2.35 1.27 23.44
C GLN A 69 1.15 0.39 23.08
N GLU A 70 1.37 -0.89 22.84
CA GLU A 70 0.33 -1.85 22.40
C GLU A 70 -0.91 -1.83 23.29
N ALA A 71 -0.71 -1.85 24.62
CA ALA A 71 -1.82 -1.84 25.57
C ALA A 71 -2.65 -0.54 25.54
N SER A 72 -2.08 0.57 25.07
CA SER A 72 -2.79 1.85 24.91
C SER A 72 -3.45 1.92 23.54
N PHE A 73 -2.79 1.44 22.49
CA PHE A 73 -3.36 1.43 21.15
C PHE A 73 -4.55 0.49 21.04
N LYS A 74 -4.44 -0.73 21.58
CA LYS A 74 -5.54 -1.69 21.65
C LYS A 74 -6.77 -1.10 22.34
N ARG A 75 -6.57 -0.35 23.42
CA ARG A 75 -7.65 0.31 24.17
C ARG A 75 -8.34 1.41 23.38
N ILE A 76 -7.61 2.12 22.52
CA ILE A 76 -8.16 3.16 21.64
C ILE A 76 -8.96 2.50 20.52
N LEU A 77 -8.42 1.46 19.87
CA LEU A 77 -9.11 0.65 18.88
C LEU A 77 -10.41 0.06 19.47
N ASP A 78 -10.34 -0.60 20.63
CA ASP A 78 -11.50 -1.22 21.28
C ASP A 78 -12.59 -0.21 21.71
N ASN A 79 -12.22 1.04 22.00
CA ASN A 79 -13.17 2.08 22.43
C ASN A 79 -13.82 2.83 21.25
N GLN A 80 -13.13 2.96 20.13
CA GLN A 80 -13.61 3.64 18.92
C GLN A 80 -14.36 2.68 17.99
N LEU A 81 -13.96 1.40 17.99
CA LEU A 81 -14.59 0.32 17.23
C LEU A 81 -15.48 -0.44 18.20
N SER A 82 -16.79 -0.13 18.19
CA SER A 82 -17.78 -0.85 19.00
C SER A 82 -17.73 -2.36 18.73
N SER A 83 -17.06 -3.12 19.59
CA SER A 83 -17.15 -4.57 19.90
C SER A 83 -17.27 -5.63 18.77
N GLU A 84 -17.40 -5.31 17.49
CA GLU A 84 -17.52 -6.30 16.40
C GLU A 84 -16.69 -5.96 15.14
N SER A 85 -16.16 -4.74 15.01
CA SER A 85 -15.68 -4.21 13.73
C SER A 85 -14.23 -3.73 13.70
N THR A 86 -13.35 -4.24 14.58
CA THR A 86 -11.90 -4.12 14.29
C THR A 86 -11.61 -5.05 13.13
N PRO A 87 -11.30 -4.53 11.93
CA PRO A 87 -11.29 -5.40 10.76
C PRO A 87 -9.98 -6.18 10.65
N ILE A 88 -8.90 -5.76 11.33
CA ILE A 88 -7.63 -6.48 11.38
C ILE A 88 -7.05 -6.39 12.79
N PRO A 89 -6.71 -7.52 13.44
CA PRO A 89 -6.01 -7.51 14.72
C PRO A 89 -4.62 -6.85 14.62
N LEU A 90 -4.24 -6.10 15.64
CA LEU A 90 -2.99 -5.32 15.68
C LEU A 90 -1.73 -6.18 15.52
N ASP A 91 -1.75 -7.38 16.10
CA ASP A 91 -0.71 -8.39 16.02
C ASP A 91 -0.58 -9.00 14.61
N LYS A 92 -1.55 -8.73 13.72
CA LYS A 92 -1.58 -9.19 12.32
C LYS A 92 -1.20 -8.12 11.30
N LEU A 93 -1.09 -6.84 11.71
CA LEU A 93 -0.62 -5.75 10.84
C LEU A 93 0.74 -6.05 10.21
N GLN A 94 1.57 -6.81 10.90
CA GLN A 94 2.87 -7.24 10.39
C GLN A 94 2.76 -8.20 9.20
N ALA A 95 1.90 -9.21 9.28
CA ALA A 95 1.62 -10.11 8.15
C ALA A 95 1.12 -9.31 6.94
N PHE A 96 0.27 -8.33 7.20
CA PHE A 96 -0.24 -7.40 6.19
C PHE A 96 0.84 -6.58 5.50
N SER A 97 1.71 -5.96 6.29
CA SER A 97 2.82 -5.18 5.76
C SER A 97 3.75 -6.05 4.91
N GLN A 98 3.94 -7.32 5.28
CA GLN A 98 4.72 -8.28 4.49
C GLN A 98 4.03 -8.66 3.18
N MET A 99 2.71 -8.87 3.18
CA MET A 99 1.95 -9.11 1.95
C MET A 99 2.12 -7.95 0.97
N ALA A 100 2.01 -6.71 1.46
CA ALA A 100 2.18 -5.50 0.66
C ALA A 100 3.57 -5.43 0.03
N ALA A 101 4.62 -5.54 0.87
CA ALA A 101 6.01 -5.47 0.42
C ALA A 101 6.36 -6.61 -0.54
N LYS A 102 6.00 -7.84 -0.20
CA LYS A 102 6.34 -9.01 -1.02
C LYS A 102 5.60 -8.99 -2.36
N GLY A 103 4.35 -8.55 -2.37
CA GLY A 103 3.58 -8.37 -3.59
C GLY A 103 4.20 -7.30 -4.49
N GLY A 104 4.56 -6.15 -3.92
CA GLY A 104 5.20 -5.06 -4.64
C GLY A 104 6.55 -5.43 -5.24
N ASP A 105 7.44 -6.05 -4.44
CA ASP A 105 8.76 -6.49 -4.90
C ASP A 105 8.64 -7.44 -6.10
N THR A 106 7.74 -8.42 -6.00
CA THR A 106 7.54 -9.42 -7.05
C THR A 106 6.98 -8.78 -8.33
N ALA A 107 6.10 -7.80 -8.21
CA ALA A 107 5.60 -7.06 -9.37
C ALA A 107 6.69 -6.21 -10.05
N GLY A 108 7.55 -5.54 -9.27
CA GLY A 108 8.69 -4.79 -9.80
C GLY A 108 9.72 -5.68 -10.52
N ASP A 109 10.03 -6.84 -9.94
CA ASP A 109 10.90 -7.86 -10.56
C ASP A 109 10.32 -8.33 -11.92
N ASN A 110 8.99 -8.48 -11.99
CA ASN A 110 8.29 -8.89 -13.20
C ASN A 110 8.35 -7.82 -14.30
N ILE A 111 8.15 -6.53 -13.96
CA ILE A 111 8.33 -5.42 -14.91
C ILE A 111 9.74 -5.46 -15.47
N THR A 112 10.74 -5.54 -14.60
CA THR A 112 12.16 -5.55 -14.99
C THR A 112 12.47 -6.73 -15.90
N THR A 113 11.96 -7.92 -15.57
CA THR A 113 12.21 -9.14 -16.35
C THR A 113 11.58 -9.09 -17.75
N MET A 114 10.38 -8.53 -17.87
CA MET A 114 9.62 -8.55 -19.12
C MET A 114 9.98 -7.40 -20.06
N THR A 115 10.24 -6.22 -19.49
CA THR A 115 10.46 -4.98 -20.27
C THR A 115 11.93 -4.59 -20.35
N GLY A 116 12.78 -5.12 -19.47
CA GLY A 116 14.17 -4.70 -19.33
C GLY A 116 14.35 -3.35 -18.62
N ILE A 117 13.26 -2.73 -18.14
CA ILE A 117 13.29 -1.45 -17.43
C ILE A 117 13.61 -1.70 -15.96
N GLU A 118 14.73 -1.17 -15.48
CA GLU A 118 15.19 -1.34 -14.10
C GLU A 118 14.26 -0.61 -13.11
N THR A 119 13.60 -1.40 -12.26
CA THR A 119 12.81 -0.91 -11.13
C THR A 119 13.71 -0.56 -9.95
N THR A 120 13.47 0.59 -9.31
CA THR A 120 14.36 1.09 -8.24
C THR A 120 13.67 1.40 -6.93
N VAL A 121 12.41 1.84 -7.00
CA VAL A 121 11.65 2.23 -5.83
C VAL A 121 10.30 1.54 -5.88
N THR A 122 10.04 0.71 -4.87
CA THR A 122 8.75 0.08 -4.62
C THR A 122 8.24 0.60 -3.29
N ILE A 123 7.16 1.39 -3.33
CA ILE A 123 6.52 1.94 -2.13
C ILE A 123 5.17 1.26 -1.97
N SER A 124 5.08 0.33 -1.03
CA SER A 124 3.83 -0.32 -0.68
C SER A 124 3.21 0.36 0.55
N ARG A 125 2.05 0.98 0.35
CA ARG A 125 1.25 1.62 1.40
C ARG A 125 -0.02 0.83 1.64
N MET A 126 -0.26 0.52 2.90
CA MET A 126 -1.55 0.00 3.33
C MET A 126 -2.46 1.16 3.72
N SER A 127 -3.73 1.06 3.37
CA SER A 127 -4.73 2.01 3.81
C SER A 127 -6.06 1.34 4.13
N PHE A 128 -6.74 1.91 5.10
CA PHE A 128 -8.11 1.56 5.46
C PHE A 128 -8.95 2.81 5.21
N LEU A 129 -9.84 2.74 4.23
CA LEU A 129 -10.57 3.90 3.75
C LEU A 129 -12.06 3.60 3.60
N PRO A 130 -12.92 4.60 3.79
CA PRO A 130 -14.28 4.56 3.25
C PRO A 130 -14.23 4.32 1.74
N ILE A 131 -15.17 3.52 1.23
CA ILE A 131 -15.28 3.19 -0.20
C ILE A 131 -15.26 4.44 -1.08
N GLU A 132 -15.94 5.50 -0.64
CA GLU A 132 -16.09 6.74 -1.40
C GLU A 132 -14.78 7.54 -1.54
N GLN A 133 -13.74 7.19 -0.77
CA GLN A 133 -12.43 7.83 -0.80
C GLN A 133 -11.44 7.16 -1.77
N ILE A 134 -11.79 6.02 -2.37
CA ILE A 134 -10.89 5.30 -3.29
C ILE A 134 -10.71 6.09 -4.59
N GLY A 135 -11.79 6.51 -5.24
CA GLY A 135 -11.73 7.31 -6.47
C GLY A 135 -10.91 8.59 -6.34
N PRO A 136 -11.23 9.49 -5.38
CA PRO A 136 -10.47 10.72 -5.16
C PRO A 136 -8.97 10.52 -4.91
N ARG A 137 -8.56 9.35 -4.42
CA ARG A 137 -7.13 9.04 -4.16
C ARG A 137 -6.32 8.73 -5.41
N LEU A 138 -6.97 8.21 -6.45
CA LEU A 138 -6.32 7.90 -7.72
C LEU A 138 -6.20 9.15 -8.61
N GLY A 139 -6.74 10.29 -8.16
CA GLY A 139 -6.71 11.54 -8.89
C GLY A 139 -7.71 11.62 -10.04
N ASP A 140 -7.66 12.74 -10.76
CA ASP A 140 -8.58 13.07 -11.85
C ASP A 140 -7.95 12.82 -13.24
N GLU A 141 -6.90 12.00 -13.31
CA GLU A 141 -6.16 11.72 -14.53
C GLU A 141 -6.68 10.43 -15.22
N GLN A 142 -6.46 10.35 -16.53
CA GLN A 142 -6.73 9.12 -17.28
C GLN A 142 -5.63 8.10 -17.01
N HIS A 143 -6.05 6.87 -16.80
CA HIS A 143 -5.18 5.74 -16.53
C HIS A 143 -5.40 4.67 -17.56
N VAL A 144 -4.32 3.94 -17.88
CA VAL A 144 -4.36 2.74 -18.71
C VAL A 144 -3.86 1.57 -17.88
N GLY A 145 -4.46 0.39 -18.03
CA GLY A 145 -4.06 -0.74 -17.22
C GLY A 145 -5.02 -1.91 -17.29
N VAL A 146 -5.11 -2.65 -16.20
CA VAL A 146 -5.97 -3.83 -16.09
C VAL A 146 -6.69 -3.90 -14.76
N VAL A 147 -7.85 -4.54 -14.77
CA VAL A 147 -8.61 -4.96 -13.58
C VAL A 147 -8.82 -6.47 -13.60
N ALA A 148 -8.71 -7.12 -12.45
CA ALA A 148 -9.07 -8.52 -12.28
C ALA A 148 -9.81 -8.75 -10.95
N GLU A 149 -10.70 -9.75 -10.94
CA GLU A 149 -11.32 -10.24 -9.72
C GLU A 149 -10.41 -11.25 -9.04
N LEU A 150 -10.19 -11.09 -7.73
CA LEU A 150 -9.58 -12.10 -6.88
C LEU A 150 -10.64 -13.15 -6.55
N THR A 151 -10.39 -14.40 -6.93
CA THR A 151 -11.29 -15.55 -6.72
C THR A 151 -10.80 -16.50 -5.63
N GLY A 152 -9.61 -16.24 -5.09
CA GLY A 152 -9.05 -16.94 -3.94
C GLY A 152 -9.55 -16.42 -2.59
N LEU A 153 -8.79 -16.67 -1.53
CA LEU A 153 -9.07 -16.15 -0.19
C LEU A 153 -7.94 -15.18 0.25
N PRO A 154 -8.20 -13.87 0.35
CA PRO A 154 -9.51 -13.21 0.19
C PRO A 154 -9.93 -13.01 -1.27
N THR A 155 -11.25 -12.96 -1.49
CA THR A 155 -11.83 -12.44 -2.74
C THR A 155 -11.78 -10.92 -2.77
N GLY A 156 -12.04 -10.33 -3.93
CA GLY A 156 -12.04 -8.88 -4.11
C GLY A 156 -11.58 -8.49 -5.51
N TYR A 157 -10.94 -7.33 -5.62
CA TYR A 157 -10.45 -6.82 -6.89
C TYR A 157 -8.97 -6.45 -6.78
N ILE A 158 -8.27 -6.51 -7.90
CA ILE A 158 -6.92 -5.98 -8.05
C ILE A 158 -6.83 -5.21 -9.35
N LEU A 159 -6.22 -4.03 -9.28
CA LEU A 159 -6.01 -3.16 -10.41
C LEU A 159 -4.52 -2.90 -10.55
N ILE A 160 -4.06 -2.82 -11.79
CA ILE A 160 -2.75 -2.27 -12.11
C ILE A 160 -2.95 -1.14 -13.10
N LEU A 161 -2.58 0.06 -12.69
CA LEU A 161 -2.84 1.30 -13.39
C LEU A 161 -1.52 2.01 -13.66
N PHE A 162 -1.38 2.49 -14.89
CA PHE A 162 -0.29 3.34 -15.34
C PHE A 162 -0.90 4.69 -15.73
N ASP A 163 -0.15 5.76 -15.58
CA ASP A 163 -0.44 6.97 -16.37
C ASP A 163 -0.26 6.67 -17.87
N GLU A 164 -0.83 7.51 -18.74
CA GLU A 164 -0.82 7.24 -20.19
C GLU A 164 0.62 7.08 -20.72
N ALA A 165 1.54 7.98 -20.36
CA ALA A 165 2.92 7.95 -20.84
C ALA A 165 3.67 6.68 -20.40
N SER A 166 3.43 6.23 -19.16
CA SER A 166 3.98 5.01 -18.59
C SER A 166 3.42 3.77 -19.30
N GLY A 167 2.12 3.76 -19.59
CA GLY A 167 1.49 2.69 -20.36
C GLY A 167 2.02 2.60 -21.79
N GLU A 168 2.22 3.73 -22.47
CA GLU A 168 2.83 3.78 -23.81
C GLU A 168 4.26 3.21 -23.77
N THR A 169 5.06 3.66 -22.81
CA THR A 169 6.44 3.18 -22.60
C THR A 169 6.48 1.67 -22.38
N ILE A 170 5.58 1.14 -21.53
CA ILE A 170 5.51 -0.30 -21.25
C ILE A 170 5.08 -1.09 -22.49
N ALA A 171 4.07 -0.63 -23.24
CA ALA A 171 3.65 -1.29 -24.47
C ALA A 171 4.81 -1.34 -25.49
N GLU A 172 5.50 -0.22 -25.69
CA GLU A 172 6.64 -0.12 -26.59
C GLU A 172 7.80 -1.03 -26.17
N ALA A 173 8.13 -1.08 -24.87
CA ALA A 173 9.17 -1.95 -24.33
C ALA A 173 8.83 -3.44 -24.51
N MET A 174 7.54 -3.79 -24.55
CA MET A 174 7.06 -5.14 -24.89
C MET A 174 7.13 -5.45 -26.40
N GLY A 175 7.65 -4.52 -27.21
CA GLY A 175 7.95 -4.74 -28.62
C GLY A 175 6.76 -4.55 -29.55
N THR A 176 5.72 -3.81 -29.12
CA THR A 176 4.51 -3.61 -29.92
C THR A 176 4.63 -2.51 -30.98
N GLY A 177 5.66 -1.66 -30.88
CA GLY A 177 5.81 -0.46 -31.69
C GLY A 177 5.20 0.77 -31.00
N GLU A 178 5.44 1.94 -31.60
CA GLU A 178 5.14 3.26 -31.03
C GLU A 178 3.63 3.51 -30.90
N VAL A 179 3.21 4.04 -29.76
CA VAL A 179 1.81 4.47 -29.55
C VAL A 179 1.63 5.87 -30.14
N THR A 180 0.73 6.00 -31.13
CA THR A 180 0.57 7.26 -31.88
C THR A 180 -0.85 7.82 -31.84
N ASP A 181 -1.86 6.96 -32.00
CA ASP A 181 -3.29 7.33 -31.96
C ASP A 181 -4.04 6.46 -30.94
N GLY A 182 -3.45 6.30 -29.75
CA GLY A 182 -3.98 5.49 -28.65
C GLY A 182 -3.62 4.01 -28.70
N PHE A 183 -4.09 3.25 -27.72
CA PHE A 183 -3.77 1.83 -27.56
C PHE A 183 -4.52 0.96 -28.58
N GLU A 184 -3.80 0.44 -29.58
CA GLU A 184 -4.30 -0.56 -30.51
C GLU A 184 -4.35 -1.96 -29.85
N GLU A 185 -4.96 -2.94 -30.51
CA GLU A 185 -5.13 -4.30 -29.96
C GLU A 185 -3.81 -4.95 -29.53
N LEU A 186 -2.71 -4.73 -30.27
CA LEU A 186 -1.41 -5.25 -29.89
C LEU A 186 -0.88 -4.57 -28.62
N HIS A 187 -1.10 -3.26 -28.47
CA HIS A 187 -0.72 -2.49 -27.28
C HIS A 187 -1.52 -2.96 -26.07
N LYS A 188 -2.85 -3.13 -26.23
CA LYS A 188 -3.74 -3.65 -25.19
C LYS A 188 -3.33 -5.04 -24.73
N SER A 189 -3.06 -5.95 -25.66
CA SER A 189 -2.60 -7.31 -25.31
C SER A 189 -1.27 -7.31 -24.56
N ALA A 190 -0.35 -6.39 -24.87
CA ALA A 190 0.89 -6.26 -24.11
C ALA A 190 0.65 -5.76 -22.68
N ILE A 191 -0.25 -4.78 -22.51
CA ILE A 191 -0.69 -4.30 -21.19
C ILE A 191 -1.42 -5.40 -20.40
N GLU A 192 -2.26 -6.19 -21.07
CA GLU A 192 -2.94 -7.34 -20.46
C GLU A 192 -1.95 -8.42 -20.02
N GLU A 193 -0.92 -8.72 -20.83
CA GLU A 193 0.09 -9.72 -20.50
C GLU A 193 0.96 -9.29 -19.31
N ILE A 194 1.49 -8.06 -19.33
CA ILE A 194 2.28 -7.55 -18.21
C ILE A 194 1.42 -7.40 -16.95
N GLY A 195 0.18 -6.93 -17.12
CA GLY A 195 -0.84 -6.85 -16.07
C GLY A 195 -1.10 -8.20 -15.42
N ASN A 196 -1.30 -9.25 -16.24
CA ASN A 196 -1.50 -10.61 -15.78
C ASN A 196 -0.31 -11.12 -14.97
N ILE A 197 0.92 -10.94 -15.47
CA ILE A 197 2.14 -11.38 -14.77
C ILE A 197 2.32 -10.65 -13.44
N MET A 198 2.12 -9.33 -13.42
CA MET A 198 2.22 -8.54 -12.19
C MET A 198 1.14 -8.91 -11.17
N ILE A 199 -0.11 -9.09 -11.61
CA ILE A 199 -1.21 -9.54 -10.74
C ILE A 199 -0.88 -10.92 -10.17
N SER A 200 -0.47 -11.88 -11.00
CA SER A 200 -0.08 -13.22 -10.53
C SER A 200 1.05 -13.14 -9.51
N GLY A 201 2.11 -12.38 -9.78
CA GLY A 201 3.24 -12.22 -8.85
C GLY A 201 2.83 -11.57 -7.52
N PHE A 202 1.97 -10.56 -7.57
CA PHE A 202 1.44 -9.91 -6.38
C PHE A 202 0.57 -10.86 -5.55
N VAL A 203 -0.34 -11.57 -6.21
CA VAL A 203 -1.26 -12.55 -5.61
C VAL A 203 -0.52 -13.75 -5.04
N ASP A 204 0.54 -14.23 -5.71
CA ASP A 204 1.44 -15.27 -5.19
C ASP A 204 2.20 -14.79 -3.95
N GLY A 205 2.62 -13.53 -3.93
CA GLY A 205 3.21 -12.90 -2.75
C GLY A 205 2.28 -12.98 -1.53
N TRP A 206 0.98 -12.76 -1.74
CA TRP A 206 -0.05 -12.89 -0.70
C TRP A 206 -0.31 -14.32 -0.30
N ALA A 207 -0.44 -15.21 -1.28
CA ALA A 207 -0.69 -16.63 -1.09
C ALA A 207 0.38 -17.26 -0.19
N ASN A 208 1.65 -16.89 -0.39
CA ASN A 208 2.76 -17.33 0.44
C ASN A 208 2.66 -16.87 1.90
N VAL A 209 2.24 -15.63 2.15
CA VAL A 209 2.10 -15.10 3.52
C VAL A 209 0.86 -15.69 4.21
N LEU A 210 -0.25 -15.81 3.49
CA LEU A 210 -1.52 -16.35 4.00
C LEU A 210 -1.55 -17.88 4.03
N SER A 211 -0.53 -18.57 3.50
CA SER A 211 -0.51 -20.03 3.31
C SER A 211 -1.77 -20.57 2.60
N THR A 212 -2.28 -19.80 1.65
CA THR A 212 -3.50 -20.07 0.88
C THR A 212 -3.17 -20.21 -0.62
N SER A 213 -4.13 -20.64 -1.43
CA SER A 213 -4.04 -20.49 -2.89
C SER A 213 -4.90 -19.32 -3.31
N ASN A 214 -4.29 -18.25 -3.80
CA ASN A 214 -5.02 -17.15 -4.41
C ASN A 214 -5.00 -17.25 -5.93
N GLN A 215 -6.14 -16.95 -6.52
CA GLN A 215 -6.36 -16.95 -7.95
C GLN A 215 -7.05 -15.65 -8.33
N HIS A 216 -6.94 -15.29 -9.60
CA HIS A 216 -7.63 -14.15 -10.17
C HIS A 216 -8.26 -14.53 -11.52
N THR A 217 -9.24 -13.76 -11.96
CA THR A 217 -9.75 -13.86 -13.33
C THR A 217 -8.69 -13.39 -14.33
N PRO A 218 -8.82 -13.75 -15.62
CA PRO A 218 -8.09 -13.04 -16.67
C PRO A 218 -8.30 -11.53 -16.51
N PRO A 219 -7.24 -10.71 -16.53
CA PRO A 219 -7.38 -9.28 -16.40
C PRO A 219 -8.09 -8.68 -17.62
N GLU A 220 -8.93 -7.68 -17.39
CA GLU A 220 -9.60 -6.90 -18.42
C GLU A 220 -8.88 -5.56 -18.60
N PHE A 221 -8.53 -5.21 -19.85
CA PHE A 221 -7.96 -3.91 -20.17
C PHE A 221 -8.92 -2.76 -19.84
N VAL A 222 -8.39 -1.71 -19.22
CA VAL A 222 -9.10 -0.47 -18.92
C VAL A 222 -8.31 0.75 -19.39
N HIS A 223 -9.04 1.75 -19.89
CA HIS A 223 -8.50 3.05 -20.28
C HIS A 223 -9.57 4.13 -20.06
N ASP A 224 -9.55 4.77 -18.90
CA ASP A 224 -10.53 5.79 -18.50
C ASP A 224 -9.98 6.63 -17.33
N PHE A 225 -10.75 7.59 -16.85
CA PHE A 225 -10.51 8.26 -15.57
C PHE A 225 -10.54 7.24 -14.43
N ALA A 226 -9.65 7.42 -13.46
CA ALA A 226 -9.56 6.48 -12.34
C ALA A 226 -10.89 6.29 -11.60
N SER A 227 -11.68 7.36 -11.43
CA SER A 227 -13.03 7.28 -10.86
C SER A 227 -13.95 6.34 -11.64
N ALA A 228 -13.95 6.43 -12.97
CA ALA A 228 -14.78 5.60 -13.83
C ALA A 228 -14.35 4.13 -13.80
N ILE A 229 -13.05 3.87 -13.66
CA ILE A 229 -12.50 2.52 -13.50
C ILE A 229 -12.96 1.89 -12.18
N VAL A 230 -12.92 2.63 -11.07
CA VAL A 230 -13.24 2.08 -9.74
C VAL A 230 -14.73 2.10 -9.39
N ASP A 231 -15.54 2.97 -9.99
CA ASP A 231 -16.97 3.11 -9.69
C ASP A 231 -17.74 1.77 -9.70
N PRO A 232 -17.57 0.88 -10.70
CA PRO A 232 -18.23 -0.42 -10.71
C PRO A 232 -17.81 -1.30 -9.52
N ILE A 233 -16.54 -1.25 -9.14
CA ILE A 233 -15.97 -2.00 -8.01
C ILE A 233 -16.55 -1.48 -6.69
N MET A 234 -16.67 -0.16 -6.57
CA MET A 234 -17.24 0.49 -5.39
C MET A 234 -18.71 0.12 -5.22
N LEU A 235 -19.47 0.03 -6.32
CA LEU A 235 -20.86 -0.42 -6.29
C LEU A 235 -21.01 -1.87 -5.81
N ASP A 236 -20.09 -2.76 -6.19
CA ASP A 236 -20.06 -4.13 -5.68
C ASP A 236 -19.79 -4.15 -4.17
N PHE A 237 -18.77 -3.42 -3.70
CA PHE A 237 -18.43 -3.36 -2.28
C PHE A 237 -19.47 -2.67 -1.40
N ALA A 238 -20.12 -1.61 -1.90
CA ALA A 238 -21.13 -0.87 -1.14
C ALA A 238 -22.32 -1.74 -0.68
N THR A 239 -22.50 -2.92 -1.30
CA THR A 239 -23.52 -3.88 -0.87
C THR A 239 -23.11 -4.74 0.33
N THR A 240 -21.82 -4.81 0.66
CA THR A 240 -21.26 -5.77 1.62
C THR A 240 -20.36 -5.16 2.69
N GLN A 241 -19.77 -3.98 2.46
CA GLN A 241 -18.87 -3.31 3.41
C GLN A 241 -18.94 -1.78 3.27
N GLU A 242 -18.65 -1.04 4.34
CA GLU A 242 -18.55 0.44 4.33
C GLU A 242 -17.11 0.93 4.12
N TYR A 243 -16.13 0.08 4.45
CA TYR A 243 -14.72 0.37 4.38
C TYR A 243 -13.99 -0.71 3.60
N VAL A 244 -12.88 -0.34 2.96
CA VAL A 244 -12.04 -1.24 2.17
C VAL A 244 -10.59 -1.14 2.64
N PHE A 245 -9.93 -2.30 2.65
CA PHE A 245 -8.47 -2.35 2.75
C PHE A 245 -7.88 -2.22 1.36
N GLY A 246 -7.14 -1.13 1.16
CA GLY A 246 -6.38 -0.89 -0.06
C GLY A 246 -4.90 -1.09 0.18
N PHE A 247 -4.29 -1.93 -0.64
CA PHE A 247 -2.85 -1.94 -0.82
C PHE A 247 -2.53 -1.14 -2.06
N ASP A 248 -1.83 -0.04 -1.87
CA ASP A 248 -1.40 0.87 -2.91
C ASP A 248 0.11 0.72 -3.05
N THR A 249 0.56 0.10 -4.13
CA THR A 249 1.99 0.00 -4.43
C THR A 249 2.33 0.88 -5.61
N LEU A 250 3.23 1.84 -5.37
CA LEU A 250 3.84 2.65 -6.39
C LEU A 250 5.18 2.05 -6.80
N ILE A 251 5.37 1.80 -8.08
CA ILE A 251 6.63 1.33 -8.67
C ILE A 251 7.19 2.44 -9.55
N GLN A 252 8.47 2.78 -9.34
CA GLN A 252 9.21 3.78 -10.11
C GLN A 252 10.56 3.24 -10.61
N THR A 253 10.91 3.66 -11.82
CA THR A 253 12.08 3.20 -12.58
C THR A 253 13.07 4.35 -12.82
N THR A 254 14.35 4.04 -13.04
CA THR A 254 15.42 5.07 -13.16
C THR A 254 15.71 5.52 -14.58
N SER A 255 15.58 4.64 -15.57
CA SER A 255 16.01 4.92 -16.96
C SER A 255 14.95 5.67 -17.75
N GLU A 256 13.70 5.24 -17.62
CA GLU A 256 12.51 5.84 -18.21
C GLU A 256 11.54 6.00 -17.04
N PRO A 257 10.95 7.18 -16.79
CA PRO A 257 10.06 7.37 -15.65
C PRO A 257 8.73 6.66 -15.93
N VAL A 258 8.67 5.38 -15.59
CA VAL A 258 7.44 4.59 -15.61
C VAL A 258 6.90 4.61 -14.19
N GLN A 259 5.66 5.06 -14.07
CA GLN A 259 4.88 5.01 -12.85
C GLN A 259 3.81 3.95 -12.98
N CYS A 260 3.82 2.99 -12.06
CA CYS A 260 2.82 1.94 -11.97
C CYS A 260 2.22 1.93 -10.57
N GLN A 261 0.89 1.89 -10.51
CA GLN A 261 0.12 1.78 -9.29
C GLN A 261 -0.62 0.46 -9.24
N ILE A 262 -0.36 -0.34 -8.21
CA ILE A 262 -1.08 -1.58 -7.93
C ILE A 262 -2.05 -1.30 -6.79
N LEU A 263 -3.34 -1.45 -7.06
CA LEU A 263 -4.39 -1.30 -6.06
C LEU A 263 -5.07 -2.64 -5.81
N ALA A 264 -4.77 -3.27 -4.68
CA ALA A 264 -5.47 -4.49 -4.26
C ALA A 264 -6.53 -4.18 -3.21
N LEU A 265 -7.75 -4.61 -3.49
CA LEU A 265 -8.99 -4.33 -2.75
C LEU A 265 -9.68 -5.65 -2.34
N PRO A 266 -9.14 -6.38 -1.35
CA PRO A 266 -9.79 -7.56 -0.81
C PRO A 266 -11.06 -7.23 -0.01
N ARG A 267 -11.98 -8.19 0.10
CA ARG A 267 -13.11 -8.11 1.03
C ARG A 267 -12.60 -8.16 2.46
N ALA A 268 -12.99 -7.18 3.28
CA ALA A 268 -12.43 -6.96 4.61
C ALA A 268 -12.61 -8.16 5.54
N GLU A 269 -13.81 -8.76 5.58
CA GLU A 269 -14.11 -9.89 6.46
C GLU A 269 -13.36 -11.17 6.06
N GLU A 270 -13.23 -11.46 4.78
CA GLU A 270 -12.49 -12.64 4.30
C GLU A 270 -11.00 -12.51 4.56
N LEU A 271 -10.47 -11.30 4.38
CA LEU A 271 -9.09 -10.98 4.66
C LEU A 271 -8.81 -11.07 6.17
N LYS A 272 -9.72 -10.56 7.00
CA LYS A 272 -9.67 -10.73 8.46
C LYS A 272 -9.62 -12.21 8.85
N GLN A 273 -10.51 -13.01 8.26
CA GLN A 273 -10.56 -14.45 8.52
C GLN A 273 -9.23 -15.12 8.13
N ALA A 274 -8.70 -14.81 6.94
CA ALA A 274 -7.43 -15.36 6.47
C ALA A 274 -6.26 -15.02 7.42
N LEU A 275 -6.26 -13.84 8.03
CA LEU A 275 -5.27 -13.47 9.04
C LEU A 275 -5.45 -14.16 10.37
N ASP A 276 -6.68 -14.33 10.82
CA ASP A 276 -6.98 -14.98 12.10
C ASP A 276 -6.51 -16.44 12.08
N GLU A 277 -6.55 -17.07 10.90
CA GLU A 277 -6.07 -18.44 10.68
C GLU A 277 -4.52 -18.55 10.69
N LEU A 278 -3.78 -17.47 10.45
CA LEU A 278 -2.31 -17.49 10.53
C LEU A 278 -1.82 -17.66 11.97
N SER A 279 -0.83 -18.51 12.22
CA SER A 279 -0.25 -18.63 13.56
C SER A 279 0.86 -17.59 13.79
N ILE A 280 0.83 -16.90 14.94
CA ILE A 280 1.82 -15.86 15.31
C ILE A 280 3.24 -16.44 15.40
N SER A 281 3.37 -17.75 15.70
CA SER A 281 4.65 -18.45 15.76
C SER A 281 5.36 -18.54 14.40
N GLU A 282 4.63 -18.65 13.30
CA GLU A 282 5.19 -18.74 11.94
C GLU A 282 5.67 -17.37 11.44
N LEU A 283 5.01 -16.29 11.86
CA LEU A 283 5.41 -14.93 11.55
C LEU A 283 6.75 -14.58 12.22
N SER A 284 6.93 -14.89 13.51
CA SER A 284 8.06 -14.39 14.32
C SER A 284 9.48 -14.76 13.80
N ALA A 285 9.69 -15.95 13.23
CA ALA A 285 11.02 -16.44 12.88
C ALA A 285 11.59 -15.80 11.60
N ASP A 286 10.75 -15.61 10.57
CA ASP A 286 11.13 -14.91 9.34
C ASP A 286 11.06 -13.39 9.50
N VAL A 287 10.16 -12.91 10.39
CA VAL A 287 10.03 -11.50 10.80
C VAL A 287 11.30 -10.98 11.48
N GLU A 288 11.81 -11.63 12.52
CA GLU A 288 12.99 -11.10 13.24
C GLU A 288 14.24 -11.04 12.34
N ALA A 289 14.31 -11.93 11.35
CA ALA A 289 15.41 -11.98 10.40
C ALA A 289 15.34 -10.89 9.32
N LYS A 290 14.13 -10.56 8.83
CA LYS A 290 13.91 -9.60 7.72
C LYS A 290 13.46 -8.20 8.15
N MET A 291 12.81 -8.06 9.31
CA MET A 291 12.37 -6.79 9.90
C MET A 291 13.31 -6.28 11.00
N LYS A 292 14.58 -6.73 11.01
CA LYS A 292 15.65 -5.80 11.37
C LYS A 292 15.64 -4.69 10.33
N ALA A 293 14.71 -3.74 10.49
CA ALA A 293 14.89 -2.42 9.95
C ALA A 293 16.28 -2.01 10.43
N ASP A 294 17.24 -1.95 9.51
CA ASP A 294 18.42 -1.16 9.79
C ASP A 294 17.84 0.23 10.02
N PRO A 295 17.92 0.81 11.22
CA PRO A 295 17.36 2.12 11.45
C PRO A 295 18.01 3.18 10.54
N LYS A 296 19.04 2.85 9.75
CA LYS A 296 19.52 3.63 8.60
C LYS A 296 18.62 3.59 7.36
N SER A 297 17.97 2.47 7.05
CA SER A 297 17.10 2.35 5.87
C SER A 297 15.83 3.20 5.96
N LEU A 298 15.45 3.63 7.17
CA LEU A 298 14.36 4.58 7.40
C LEU A 298 14.67 6.00 6.92
N PHE A 299 15.94 6.32 6.64
CA PHE A 299 16.40 7.68 6.34
C PHE A 299 17.25 7.77 5.05
N ASP A 300 17.49 6.65 4.36
CA ASP A 300 18.28 6.63 3.12
C ASP A 300 17.53 7.25 1.91
N ASN A 301 16.22 7.55 2.02
CA ASN A 301 15.44 8.17 0.94
C ASN A 301 15.44 9.71 0.92
N HIS A 302 16.30 10.38 1.71
CA HIS A 302 16.40 11.85 1.71
C HIS A 302 17.80 12.39 1.42
N ALA A 303 18.65 11.59 0.78
CA ALA A 303 19.93 12.03 0.27
C ALA A 303 20.04 11.82 -1.24
N GLU A 304 19.22 12.54 -2.01
CA GLU A 304 19.63 13.14 -3.30
C GLU A 304 18.66 14.26 -3.72
#